data_AF-A0A620BR60-F1
#
_entry.id   AF-A0A620BR60-F1
#
_cell.length_a   1.000
_cell.length_b   1.000
_cell.length_c   1.000
_cell.angle_alpha   90.00
_cell.angle_beta   90.00
_cell.angle_gamma   90.00
#
_symmetry.space_group_name_H-M   'P 1'
#
loop_
_entity.id
_entity.type
_entity.pdbx_description
1 polymer ?
#
loop_
_entity_poly.entity_id
_entity_poly.type
_entity_poly.pdbx_seq_one_letter_code
_entity_poly.pdbx_strand_id
1 'polypeptide(L)'
;PGRLQGYINANLTETDHENPTEEALTAARHTPEKDAVEEANRQLAAARGEYVEGISDPNDPKWVKTGTSQPTTEPELVKNVGNGIFDVSALMQNSSTHGTETNPETTSNVQVQKADSDEKQAG
;
A
#
# COMPACT_ATOMS: atom_id res chain seq x y z
N PRO A 1 26.01 47.83 -17.41
CA PRO A 1 25.45 46.68 -16.66
C PRO A 1 24.43 47.03 -15.55
N GLY A 2 24.27 48.29 -15.09
CA GLY A 2 23.40 48.61 -13.93
C GLY A 2 21.94 48.99 -14.20
N ARG A 3 21.51 49.20 -15.46
CA ARG A 3 20.14 49.72 -15.74
C ARG A 3 19.04 48.72 -15.36
N LEU A 4 19.28 47.43 -15.60
CA LEU A 4 18.32 46.38 -15.26
C LEU A 4 18.18 46.22 -13.74
N GLN A 5 19.29 46.20 -13.02
CA GLN A 5 19.28 46.05 -11.57
C GLN A 5 18.63 47.24 -10.87
N GLY A 6 18.90 48.47 -11.34
CA GLY A 6 18.20 49.66 -10.87
C GLY A 6 16.69 49.63 -11.17
N TYR A 7 16.29 49.08 -12.33
CA TYR A 7 14.87 48.92 -12.66
C TYR A 7 14.18 47.87 -11.79
N ILE A 8 14.83 46.74 -11.52
CA ILE A 8 14.32 45.69 -10.62
C ILE A 8 14.12 46.28 -9.23
N ASN A 9 15.13 46.92 -8.64
CA ASN A 9 15.04 47.45 -7.27
C ASN A 9 14.03 48.60 -7.11
N ALA A 10 13.72 49.32 -8.19
CA ALA A 10 12.75 50.41 -8.17
C ALA A 10 11.29 49.94 -8.33
N ASN A 11 11.07 48.77 -8.93
CA ASN A 11 9.71 48.29 -9.28
C ASN A 11 9.33 46.97 -8.60
N LEU A 12 10.29 46.22 -8.07
CA LEU A 12 10.11 44.94 -7.42
C LEU A 12 10.75 44.99 -6.04
N THR A 13 10.09 44.36 -5.07
CA THR A 13 10.64 44.15 -3.73
C THR A 13 11.30 42.78 -3.71
N GLU A 14 12.60 42.73 -3.45
CA GLU A 14 13.32 41.48 -3.20
C GLU A 14 13.05 41.05 -1.76
N THR A 15 12.50 39.86 -1.58
CA THR A 15 12.21 39.29 -0.26
C THR A 15 13.39 38.40 0.16
N ASP A 16 13.84 38.49 1.41
CA ASP A 16 14.83 37.56 1.96
C ASP A 16 14.23 36.15 2.01
N HIS A 17 14.76 35.25 1.17
CA HIS A 17 14.34 33.85 1.11
C HIS A 17 15.06 32.97 2.14
N GLU A 18 16.18 33.44 2.69
CA GLU A 18 16.96 32.71 3.71
C GLU A 18 16.28 32.83 5.08
N ASN A 19 15.61 33.96 5.35
CA ASN A 19 14.81 34.19 6.56
C ASN A 19 13.40 34.70 6.21
N PRO A 20 12.47 33.81 5.78
CA PRO A 20 11.12 34.22 5.43
C PRO A 20 10.35 34.75 6.65
N THR A 21 9.51 35.77 6.43
CA THR A 21 8.65 36.34 7.47
C THR A 21 7.51 35.37 7.84
N GLU A 22 6.94 35.51 9.04
CA GLU A 22 5.79 34.70 9.47
C GLU A 22 4.58 34.84 8.53
N GLU A 23 4.38 36.03 7.96
CA GLU A 23 3.35 36.27 6.95
C GLU A 23 3.57 35.43 5.69
N ALA A 24 4.80 35.37 5.17
CA ALA A 24 5.15 34.54 4.02
C ALA A 24 4.99 33.04 4.34
N LEU A 25 5.38 32.62 5.55
CA LEU A 25 5.18 31.24 6.01
C LEU A 25 3.70 30.88 6.10
N THR A 26 2.86 31.81 6.56
CA THR A 26 1.42 31.62 6.67
C THR A 26 0.76 31.58 5.29
N ALA A 27 1.15 32.47 4.38
CA ALA A 27 0.67 32.47 3.01
C ALA A 27 1.09 31.21 2.23
N ALA A 28 2.25 30.65 2.53
CA ALA A 28 2.76 29.43 1.92
C ALA A 28 2.17 28.14 2.53
N ARG A 29 1.54 28.21 3.71
CA ARG A 29 0.94 27.04 4.34
C ARG A 29 -0.26 26.56 3.53
N HIS A 30 -0.10 25.37 2.94
CA HIS A 30 -1.20 24.66 2.34
C HIS A 30 -1.98 23.91 3.42
N THR A 31 -3.23 24.29 3.65
CA THR A 31 -4.19 23.45 4.36
C THR A 31 -4.87 22.56 3.34
N PRO A 32 -4.59 21.24 3.29
CA PRO A 32 -5.34 20.36 2.42
C PRO A 32 -6.81 20.45 2.77
N GLU A 33 -7.65 20.59 1.74
CA GLU A 33 -9.10 20.56 1.90
C GLU A 33 -9.49 19.24 2.56
N LYS A 34 -10.50 19.26 3.44
CA LYS A 34 -10.99 18.06 4.14
C LYS A 34 -11.27 16.92 3.15
N ASP A 35 -11.77 17.27 1.98
CA ASP A 35 -12.16 16.33 0.94
C ASP A 35 -10.94 15.68 0.27
N ALA A 36 -9.82 16.40 0.13
CA ALA A 36 -8.57 15.84 -0.37
C ALA A 36 -7.98 14.81 0.62
N VAL A 37 -8.10 15.08 1.93
CA VAL A 37 -7.63 14.16 2.98
C VAL A 37 -8.51 12.90 3.03
N GLU A 38 -9.83 13.08 2.94
CA GLU A 38 -10.79 11.97 2.91
C GLU A 38 -10.56 11.06 1.70
N GLU A 39 -10.35 11.65 0.52
CA GLU A 39 -10.06 10.91 -0.70
C GLU A 39 -8.74 10.11 -0.60
N ALA A 40 -7.68 10.72 -0.08
CA ALA A 40 -6.41 10.03 0.13
C ALA A 40 -6.56 8.85 1.11
N ASN A 41 -7.34 9.03 2.19
CA ASN A 41 -7.61 7.95 3.14
C ASN A 41 -8.42 6.81 2.52
N ARG A 42 -9.44 7.13 1.71
CA ARG A 42 -10.22 6.15 0.96
C ARG A 42 -9.35 5.32 0.01
N GLN A 43 -8.42 5.95 -0.69
CA GLN A 43 -7.46 5.25 -1.55
C GLN A 43 -6.52 4.34 -0.74
N LEU A 44 -6.05 4.81 0.41
CA LEU A 44 -5.17 4.03 1.28
C LEU A 44 -5.89 2.81 1.87
N ALA A 45 -7.15 2.95 2.27
CA ALA A 45 -7.98 1.84 2.73
C ALA A 45 -8.14 0.79 1.61
N ALA A 46 -8.47 1.22 0.39
CA ALA A 46 -8.55 0.32 -0.77
C ALA A 46 -7.22 -0.41 -1.06
N ALA A 47 -6.09 0.30 -0.98
CA ALA A 47 -4.76 -0.27 -1.18
C ALA A 47 -4.37 -1.28 -0.09
N ARG A 48 -4.87 -1.10 1.15
CA ARG A 48 -4.69 -2.05 2.26
C ARG A 48 -5.59 -3.28 2.16
N GLY A 49 -6.49 -3.32 1.18
CA GLY A 49 -7.45 -4.40 1.01
C GLY A 49 -8.70 -4.23 1.88
N GLU A 50 -9.07 -3.00 2.25
CA GLU A 50 -10.40 -2.68 2.77
C GLU A 50 -11.32 -2.27 1.62
N TYR A 51 -12.58 -2.75 1.62
CA TYR A 51 -13.50 -2.42 0.55
C TYR A 51 -13.95 -0.96 0.67
N VAL A 52 -13.71 -0.19 -0.39
CA VAL A 52 -14.14 1.21 -0.48
C VAL A 52 -15.01 1.40 -1.72
N GLU A 53 -16.25 1.79 -1.51
CA GLU A 53 -17.22 2.04 -2.59
C GLU A 53 -16.68 3.09 -3.58
N GLY A 54 -16.79 2.80 -4.88
CA GLY A 54 -16.31 3.67 -5.95
C GLY A 54 -14.79 3.61 -6.24
N ILE A 55 -13.98 2.93 -5.42
CA ILE A 55 -12.56 2.65 -5.71
C ILE A 55 -12.30 1.15 -5.87
N SER A 56 -12.84 0.34 -4.96
CA SER A 56 -12.63 -1.10 -4.95
C SER A 56 -13.48 -1.78 -6.02
N ASP A 57 -12.90 -2.72 -6.77
CA ASP A 57 -13.65 -3.57 -7.68
C ASP A 57 -14.48 -4.57 -6.86
N PRO A 58 -15.83 -4.50 -6.89
CA PRO A 58 -16.70 -5.41 -6.15
C PRO A 58 -16.63 -6.86 -6.64
N ASN A 59 -15.98 -7.13 -7.77
CA ASN A 59 -15.77 -8.47 -8.32
C ASN A 59 -14.34 -8.99 -8.16
N ASP A 60 -13.45 -8.23 -7.50
CA ASP A 60 -12.09 -8.68 -7.25
C ASP A 60 -12.11 -9.99 -6.41
N PRO A 61 -11.46 -11.07 -6.88
CA PRO A 61 -11.43 -12.35 -6.20
C PRO A 61 -10.88 -12.32 -4.77
N LYS A 62 -10.14 -11.26 -4.40
CA LYS A 62 -9.64 -11.08 -3.02
C LYS A 62 -10.76 -10.79 -2.01
N TRP A 63 -11.95 -10.38 -2.46
CA TRP A 63 -13.08 -10.10 -1.58
C TRP A 63 -13.90 -11.36 -1.31
N VAL A 64 -14.06 -11.69 -0.03
CA VAL A 64 -14.99 -12.74 0.40
C VAL A 64 -16.40 -12.15 0.40
N LYS A 65 -17.24 -12.54 -0.57
CA LYS A 65 -18.65 -12.14 -0.61
C LYS A 65 -19.46 -13.01 0.34
N THR A 66 -19.82 -12.48 1.51
CA THR A 66 -20.87 -13.08 2.36
C THR A 66 -22.23 -12.84 1.72
N GLY A 67 -22.69 -13.82 0.93
CA GLY A 67 -24.02 -13.80 0.33
C GLY A 67 -25.11 -14.03 1.38
N THR A 68 -25.82 -12.97 1.77
CA THR A 68 -27.10 -13.08 2.48
C THR A 68 -28.20 -13.36 1.46
N SER A 69 -28.39 -14.61 1.06
CA SER A 69 -29.69 -15.28 0.89
C SER A 69 -29.66 -16.54 0.03
N GLN A 70 -30.37 -17.54 0.58
CA GLN A 70 -30.86 -18.82 0.05
C GLN A 70 -29.98 -20.06 0.12
N PRO A 71 -30.61 -21.23 0.44
CA PRO A 71 -29.95 -22.38 1.01
C PRO A 71 -29.18 -23.06 -0.10
N THR A 72 -27.87 -22.84 -0.14
CA THR A 72 -27.03 -23.70 -0.94
C THR A 72 -27.11 -25.08 -0.30
N THR A 73 -27.43 -26.08 -1.10
CA THR A 73 -27.16 -27.50 -0.86
C THR A 73 -25.64 -27.74 -0.78
N GLU A 74 -24.92 -26.88 -0.06
CA GLU A 74 -23.53 -27.00 0.30
C GLU A 74 -23.51 -27.59 1.71
N PRO A 75 -22.64 -28.57 1.98
CA PRO A 75 -22.49 -29.08 3.33
C PRO A 75 -22.13 -27.90 4.24
N GLU A 76 -22.86 -27.72 5.35
CA GLU A 76 -22.49 -26.75 6.39
C GLU A 76 -21.02 -26.99 6.77
N LEU A 77 -20.12 -26.10 6.30
CA LEU A 77 -18.69 -26.24 6.56
C LEU A 77 -18.36 -26.01 8.04
N VAL A 78 -19.25 -25.32 8.73
CA VAL A 78 -19.22 -25.04 10.16
C VAL A 78 -20.59 -25.33 10.73
N LYS A 79 -20.71 -26.33 11.61
CA LYS A 79 -21.97 -26.67 12.30
C LYS A 79 -21.84 -26.40 13.79
N ASN A 80 -22.87 -25.83 14.40
CA ASN A 80 -22.92 -25.64 15.85
C ASN A 80 -23.39 -26.95 16.52
N VAL A 81 -22.56 -27.52 17.39
CA VAL A 81 -22.83 -28.81 18.08
C VAL A 81 -23.40 -28.59 19.49
N GLY A 82 -23.71 -27.35 19.87
CA GLY A 82 -24.21 -26.95 21.19
C GLY A 82 -23.10 -26.43 22.11
N ASN A 83 -23.49 -25.80 23.22
CA ASN A 83 -22.58 -25.24 24.24
C ASN A 83 -21.52 -24.26 23.71
N GLY A 84 -21.78 -23.61 22.57
CA GLY A 84 -20.83 -22.70 21.91
C GLY A 84 -19.70 -23.40 21.14
N ILE A 85 -19.80 -24.72 20.93
CA ILE A 85 -18.85 -25.51 20.15
C ILE A 85 -19.28 -25.52 18.68
N PHE A 86 -18.35 -25.19 17.79
CA PHE A 86 -18.53 -25.25 16.34
C PHE A 86 -17.60 -26.32 15.74
N ASP A 87 -18.16 -27.27 14.99
CA ASP A 87 -17.39 -28.26 14.24
C ASP A 87 -17.06 -27.73 12.85
N VAL A 88 -15.77 -27.60 12.57
CA VAL A 88 -15.16 -27.07 11.34
C VAL A 88 -14.48 -28.15 10.50
N SER A 89 -14.76 -29.43 10.78
CA SER A 89 -14.08 -30.55 10.10
C SER A 89 -14.24 -30.50 8.58
N ALA A 90 -15.42 -30.12 8.10
CA ALA A 90 -15.71 -29.97 6.67
C ALA A 90 -14.93 -28.78 6.04
N LEU A 91 -14.74 -27.69 6.80
CA LEU A 91 -13.89 -26.57 6.38
C LEU A 91 -12.43 -26.99 6.21
N MET A 92 -11.89 -27.76 7.16
CA MET A 92 -10.51 -28.28 7.09
C MET A 92 -10.32 -29.22 5.89
N GLN A 93 -11.32 -30.04 5.57
CA GLN A 93 -11.29 -30.96 4.43
C GLN A 93 -11.31 -30.22 3.08
N ASN A 94 -12.06 -29.13 2.96
CA ASN A 94 -12.08 -28.29 1.75
C ASN A 94 -10.81 -27.45 1.58
N SER A 95 -10.05 -27.22 2.65
CA SER A 95 -8.76 -26.53 2.59
C SER A 95 -7.60 -27.40 2.08
N SER A 96 -7.87 -28.67 1.70
CA SER A 96 -6.88 -29.59 1.13
C SER A 96 -6.54 -29.23 -0.33
N THR A 97 -6.02 -28.02 -0.52
CA THR A 97 -5.23 -27.60 -1.68
C THR A 97 -3.82 -27.27 -1.19
N HIS A 98 -3.19 -28.21 -0.47
CA HIS A 98 -1.74 -28.27 -0.43
C HIS A 98 -1.34 -29.66 -0.91
N GLY A 99 -0.73 -29.68 -2.09
CA GLY A 99 -0.45 -30.88 -2.84
C GLY A 99 0.47 -31.84 -2.10
N THR A 100 0.34 -33.10 -2.49
CA THR A 100 1.42 -34.08 -2.46
C THR A 100 2.67 -33.44 -3.07
N GLU A 101 3.62 -32.98 -2.26
CA GLU A 101 4.98 -32.71 -2.72
C GLU A 101 5.66 -34.06 -2.98
N THR A 102 5.49 -34.59 -4.19
CA THR A 102 6.49 -35.48 -4.80
C THR A 102 7.26 -34.67 -5.81
N ASN A 103 8.35 -34.03 -5.36
CA ASN A 103 9.47 -33.75 -6.24
C ASN A 103 10.76 -33.88 -5.42
N PRO A 104 11.70 -34.80 -5.75
CA PRO A 104 13.01 -34.77 -5.13
C PRO A 104 13.67 -33.43 -5.42
N GLU A 105 14.18 -32.83 -4.35
CA GLU A 105 14.92 -31.57 -4.33
C GLU A 105 15.92 -31.51 -5.48
N THR A 106 15.58 -30.76 -6.53
CA THR A 106 16.60 -30.33 -7.49
C THR A 106 17.38 -29.22 -6.80
N THR A 107 18.50 -29.61 -6.20
CA THR A 107 19.50 -28.73 -5.59
C THR A 107 19.75 -27.55 -6.51
N SER A 108 19.26 -26.38 -6.10
CA SER A 108 19.55 -25.12 -6.75
C SER A 108 21.04 -24.83 -6.51
N ASN A 109 21.85 -24.91 -7.57
CA ASN A 109 23.27 -24.61 -7.52
C ASN A 109 23.47 -23.08 -7.46
N VAL A 110 23.29 -22.51 -6.27
CA VAL A 110 23.66 -21.12 -6.02
C VAL A 110 25.18 -20.99 -6.13
N GLN A 111 25.67 -20.63 -7.31
CA GLN A 111 27.05 -20.20 -7.51
C GLN A 111 27.18 -18.79 -6.96
N VAL A 112 27.73 -18.66 -5.75
CA VAL A 112 28.23 -17.39 -5.21
C VAL A 112 29.33 -16.92 -6.14
N GLN A 113 29.07 -15.87 -6.92
CA GLN A 113 30.11 -15.14 -7.62
C GLN A 113 30.96 -14.44 -6.55
N LYS A 114 32.21 -14.88 -6.39
CA LYS A 114 33.19 -14.16 -5.59
C LYS A 114 33.61 -12.93 -6.39
N ALA A 115 33.35 -11.75 -5.87
CA ALA A 115 33.96 -10.53 -6.36
C ALA A 115 35.44 -10.56 -5.97
N ASP A 116 36.33 -10.61 -6.95
CA ASP A 116 37.75 -10.33 -6.76
C ASP A 116 37.91 -8.81 -6.58
N SER A 117 38.12 -8.40 -5.34
CA SER A 117 38.52 -7.03 -5.01
C SER A 117 40.01 -6.87 -5.31
N ASP A 118 40.35 -6.44 -6.52
CA ASP A 118 41.70 -5.94 -6.84
C ASP A 118 41.77 -4.44 -6.51
N GLU A 119 42.06 -4.13 -5.25
CA GLU A 119 42.45 -2.79 -4.82
C GLU A 119 43.89 -2.52 -5.29
N LYS A 120 44.04 -1.78 -6.38
CA LYS A 120 45.32 -1.20 -6.81
C LYS A 120 45.60 0.04 -5.96
N GLN A 121 46.47 -0.09 -4.97
CA GLN A 121 47.06 1.05 -4.27
C GLN A 121 48.01 1.79 -5.23
N ALA A 122 47.62 2.99 -5.66
CA ALA A 122 48.51 3.91 -6.38
C ALA A 122 49.34 4.68 -5.35
N GLY A 123 50.66 4.58 -5.47
CA GLY A 123 51.64 5.49 -4.85
C GLY A 123 51.90 6.71 -5.72
#